data_AF-A0A7Y2FFY7-F1
#
_entry.id   AF-A0A7Y2FFY7-F1
#
_cell.length_a   1.000
_cell.length_b   1.000
_cell.length_c   1.000
_cell.angle_alpha   90.00
_cell.angle_beta   90.00
_cell.angle_gamma   90.00
#
_symmetry.space_group_name_H-M   'P 1'
#
loop_
_entity.id
_entity.type
_entity.pdbx_description
1 polymer ?
#
loop_
_entity_poly.entity_id
_entity_poly.type
_entity_poly.pdbx_seq_one_letter_code
_entity_poly.pdbx_strand_id
1 'polypeptide(L)'
;MKRRNWQGGLWFLFIAAIALGFSSCGDDNDTSNDPMGPNYPDGALVAEKVTTAPAQNASIDALWAGVEGIDIATIVPTYDIEVGGEDIWWDNYEGEQMNVNLKAVYTDTHLY
;
A
#
# COMPACT_ATOMS: atom_id res chain seq x y z
N MET A 1 76.72 41.69 -17.77
CA MET A 1 76.95 40.64 -18.78
C MET A 1 75.59 39.97 -19.06
N LYS A 2 74.89 40.25 -20.18
CA LYS A 2 74.77 39.44 -21.44
C LYS A 2 74.51 37.93 -21.19
N ARG A 3 73.51 37.18 -21.70
CA ARG A 3 72.34 37.30 -22.65
C ARG A 3 71.38 36.10 -22.37
N ARG A 4 70.04 36.29 -22.33
CA ARG A 4 68.97 35.90 -23.29
C ARG A 4 68.90 34.44 -23.80
N ASN A 5 67.72 33.81 -23.66
CA ASN A 5 66.78 33.30 -24.70
C ASN A 5 65.61 32.60 -23.96
N TRP A 6 64.34 33.03 -23.95
CA TRP A 6 63.32 33.35 -24.98
C TRP A 6 62.88 32.15 -25.82
N GLN A 7 61.68 31.64 -25.51
CA GLN A 7 60.58 31.15 -26.38
C GLN A 7 59.66 30.31 -25.49
N GLY A 8 58.34 30.48 -25.42
CA GLY A 8 57.37 31.19 -26.22
C GLY A 8 56.05 30.42 -26.06
N GLY A 9 54.92 31.10 -25.86
CA GLY A 9 53.63 30.41 -25.73
C GLY A 9 52.59 31.16 -24.92
N LEU A 10 52.41 32.44 -25.22
CA LEU A 10 51.25 33.21 -24.80
C LEU A 10 50.13 32.92 -25.82
N TRP A 11 49.05 32.27 -25.41
CA TRP A 11 47.76 32.45 -26.07
C TRP A 11 46.69 32.70 -25.02
N PHE A 12 46.17 33.92 -25.14
CA PHE A 12 45.10 34.53 -24.38
C PHE A 12 43.72 33.92 -24.71
N LEU A 13 42.77 34.20 -23.79
CA LEU A 13 41.34 34.49 -24.02
C LEU A 13 40.45 33.25 -24.30
N PHE A 14 39.31 33.05 -23.62
CA PHE A 14 38.24 33.99 -23.31
C PHE A 14 37.53 33.68 -21.98
N ILE A 15 37.18 34.75 -21.26
CA ILE A 15 36.17 34.79 -20.21
C ILE A 15 34.79 34.87 -20.87
N ALA A 16 33.81 34.11 -20.40
CA ALA A 16 32.40 34.51 -20.45
C ALA A 16 31.62 33.87 -19.30
N ALA A 17 31.09 34.75 -18.45
CA ALA A 17 30.11 34.48 -17.41
C ALA A 17 28.71 34.28 -18.03
N ILE A 18 27.70 34.12 -17.14
CA ILE A 18 26.24 34.22 -17.33
C ILE A 18 25.57 32.83 -17.37
N ALA A 19 25.08 32.30 -16.25
CA ALA A 19 23.87 32.65 -15.50
C ALA A 19 22.60 31.92 -15.99
N LEU A 20 21.99 31.21 -15.05
CA LEU A 20 20.55 30.96 -14.86
C LEU A 20 19.79 30.24 -15.98
N GLY A 21 19.36 29.02 -15.65
CA GLY A 21 18.23 28.33 -16.27
C GLY A 21 17.62 27.34 -15.27
N PHE A 22 16.88 27.84 -14.28
CA PHE A 22 15.83 27.05 -13.65
C PHE A 22 14.78 26.76 -14.73
N SER A 23 14.77 25.53 -15.26
CA SER A 23 13.61 24.93 -15.92
C SER A 23 13.98 23.55 -16.44
N SER A 24 13.70 22.53 -15.66
CA SER A 24 12.88 21.42 -16.13
C SER A 24 12.52 20.56 -14.93
N CYS A 25 11.32 20.77 -14.40
CA CYS A 25 10.51 19.62 -13.99
C CYS A 25 10.33 18.79 -15.26
N GLY A 26 11.28 17.88 -15.51
CA GLY A 26 11.05 16.81 -16.46
C GLY A 26 10.08 15.87 -15.77
N ASP A 27 8.82 15.93 -16.18
CA ASP A 27 7.93 14.78 -16.11
C ASP A 27 8.63 13.65 -16.88
N ASP A 28 9.54 12.95 -16.20
CA ASP A 28 9.84 11.57 -16.54
C ASP A 28 8.60 10.79 -16.10
N ASN A 29 7.56 10.91 -16.94
CA ASN A 29 6.38 10.08 -16.95
C ASN A 29 6.81 8.67 -17.36
N ASP A 30 7.62 8.04 -16.50
CA ASP A 30 7.93 6.64 -16.54
C ASP A 30 6.70 5.89 -16.00
N THR A 31 5.68 5.79 -16.85
CA THR A 31 4.51 4.92 -16.60
C THR A 31 4.87 3.43 -16.69
N SER A 32 6.15 3.04 -16.63
CA SER A 32 6.59 1.65 -16.80
C SER A 32 7.13 0.98 -15.53
N ASN A 33 7.21 1.71 -14.41
CA ASN A 33 7.67 1.19 -13.13
C ASN A 33 6.68 1.45 -11.99
N ASP A 34 5.38 1.26 -12.22
CA ASP A 34 4.54 0.92 -11.07
C ASP A 34 5.17 -0.34 -10.47
N PRO A 35 5.67 -0.31 -9.22
CA PRO A 35 6.31 -1.47 -8.63
C PRO A 35 5.28 -2.59 -8.72
N MET A 36 5.64 -3.70 -9.39
CA MET A 36 4.80 -4.89 -9.37
C MET A 36 4.47 -5.14 -7.91
N GLY A 37 3.17 -5.09 -7.58
CA GLY A 37 2.71 -5.33 -6.24
C GLY A 37 3.30 -6.66 -5.74
N PRO A 38 3.52 -6.82 -4.42
CA PRO A 38 3.96 -8.09 -3.87
C PRO A 38 3.11 -9.23 -4.44
N ASN A 39 3.78 -10.25 -4.99
CA ASN A 39 3.10 -11.42 -5.51
C ASN A 39 2.72 -12.32 -4.33
N TYR A 40 1.43 -12.36 -4.00
CA TYR A 40 0.93 -13.16 -2.89
C TYR A 40 0.61 -14.59 -3.36
N PRO A 41 0.75 -15.61 -2.50
CA PRO A 41 0.28 -16.95 -2.84
C PRO A 41 -1.24 -16.97 -3.00
N ASP A 42 -1.74 -17.87 -3.84
CA ASP A 42 -3.18 -18.09 -4.01
C ASP A 42 -3.86 -18.37 -2.66
N GLY A 43 -4.95 -17.65 -2.39
CA GLY A 43 -5.69 -17.77 -1.12
C GLY A 43 -5.10 -17.00 0.05
N ALA A 44 -4.12 -16.12 -0.16
CA ALA A 44 -3.65 -15.20 0.87
C ALA A 44 -4.72 -14.15 1.22
N LEU A 45 -4.91 -13.90 2.52
CA LEU A 45 -5.62 -12.70 2.98
C LEU A 45 -4.70 -11.49 2.85
N VAL A 46 -5.09 -10.54 2.03
CA VAL A 46 -4.35 -9.29 1.81
C VAL A 46 -5.18 -8.12 2.33
N ALA A 47 -4.57 -7.25 3.12
CA ALA A 47 -5.21 -6.06 3.63
C ALA A 47 -4.94 -4.86 2.72
N GLU A 48 -5.97 -4.10 2.38
CA GLU A 48 -5.85 -2.87 1.57
C GLU A 48 -5.74 -1.62 2.47
N LYS A 49 -4.90 -0.65 2.08
CA LYS A 49 -4.78 0.61 2.82
C LYS A 49 -6.00 1.50 2.56
N VAL A 50 -6.64 1.96 3.62
CA VAL A 50 -7.76 2.92 3.55
C VAL A 50 -7.43 4.20 4.31
N THR A 51 -8.00 5.32 3.87
CA THR A 51 -7.83 6.63 4.53
C THR A 51 -8.84 6.88 5.64
N THR A 52 -9.96 6.16 5.63
CA THR A 52 -11.06 6.27 6.59
C THR A 52 -11.36 4.91 7.18
N ALA A 53 -11.53 4.84 8.49
CA ALA A 53 -11.88 3.60 9.17
C ALA A 53 -13.29 3.11 8.76
N PRO A 54 -13.51 1.80 8.63
CA PRO A 54 -14.85 1.25 8.39
C PRO A 54 -15.76 1.50 9.60
N ALA A 55 -17.08 1.60 9.39
CA ALA A 55 -18.02 1.73 10.50
C ALA A 55 -18.09 0.41 11.30
N GLN A 56 -18.04 0.51 12.62
CA GLN A 56 -18.19 -0.63 13.53
C GLN A 56 -19.65 -0.79 13.97
N ASN A 57 -20.55 -0.96 13.00
CA ASN A 57 -22.00 -1.00 13.25
C ASN A 57 -22.68 -2.26 12.68
N ALA A 58 -21.90 -3.30 12.39
CA ALA A 58 -22.34 -4.56 11.75
C ALA A 58 -23.00 -4.38 10.37
N SER A 59 -22.91 -3.20 9.75
CA SER A 59 -23.33 -2.95 8.38
C SER A 59 -22.17 -3.14 7.42
N ILE A 60 -22.46 -3.69 6.23
CA ILE A 60 -21.48 -3.75 5.15
C ILE A 60 -21.50 -2.41 4.44
N ASP A 61 -20.58 -1.52 4.85
CA ASP A 61 -20.37 -0.24 4.20
C ASP A 61 -19.87 -0.39 2.75
N ALA A 62 -20.07 0.64 1.93
CA ALA A 62 -19.63 0.67 0.52
C ALA A 62 -18.11 0.46 0.36
N LEU A 63 -17.32 0.79 1.39
CA LEU A 63 -15.88 0.53 1.44
C LEU A 63 -15.57 -0.95 1.20
N TRP A 64 -16.36 -1.87 1.79
CA TRP A 64 -16.10 -3.31 1.72
C TRP A 64 -16.45 -3.94 0.37
N ALA A 65 -17.18 -3.24 -0.51
CA ALA A 65 -17.58 -3.79 -1.80
C ALA A 65 -16.39 -4.03 -2.75
N GLY A 66 -15.34 -3.21 -2.64
CA GLY A 66 -14.14 -3.31 -3.47
C GLY A 66 -12.99 -4.12 -2.85
N VAL A 67 -13.03 -4.38 -1.55
CA VAL A 67 -11.96 -5.08 -0.84
C VAL A 67 -12.00 -6.56 -1.19
N GLU A 68 -10.87 -7.09 -1.67
CA GLU A 68 -10.72 -8.51 -1.93
C GLU A 68 -10.75 -9.30 -0.62
N GLY A 69 -11.42 -10.45 -0.64
CA GLY A 69 -11.55 -11.32 0.51
C GLY A 69 -11.23 -12.76 0.15
N ILE A 70 -11.01 -13.58 1.17
CA ILE A 70 -10.86 -15.02 1.01
C ILE A 70 -12.08 -15.74 1.56
N ASP A 71 -12.55 -16.75 0.84
CA ASP A 71 -13.62 -17.61 1.31
C ASP A 71 -13.04 -18.69 2.21
N ILE A 72 -13.45 -18.66 3.47
CA ILE A 72 -13.04 -19.63 4.49
C ILE A 72 -14.25 -20.49 4.82
N ALA A 73 -14.10 -21.79 4.57
CA ALA A 73 -14.98 -22.80 5.12
C ALA A 73 -14.83 -22.81 6.65
N THR A 74 -15.89 -22.43 7.35
CA THR A 74 -15.97 -22.49 8.80
C THR A 74 -17.08 -23.44 9.23
N ILE A 75 -16.97 -23.96 10.44
CA ILE A 75 -18.03 -24.73 11.08
C ILE A 75 -18.51 -23.90 12.26
N VAL A 76 -19.82 -23.69 12.37
CA VAL A 76 -20.39 -23.08 13.57
C VAL A 76 -20.13 -24.04 14.72
N PRO A 77 -19.31 -23.66 15.72
CA PRO A 77 -19.03 -24.56 16.83
C PRO A 77 -20.34 -24.86 17.55
N THR A 78 -20.54 -26.13 17.90
CA THR A 78 -21.54 -26.55 18.86
C THR A 78 -21.09 -26.04 20.23
N TYR A 79 -21.51 -24.85 20.63
CA TYR A 79 -21.02 -24.25 21.86
C TYR A 79 -22.11 -23.52 22.61
N ASP A 80 -22.48 -24.19 23.70
CA ASP A 80 -23.49 -23.77 24.62
C ASP A 80 -22.99 -22.62 25.55
N ILE A 81 -23.06 -21.36 25.10
CA ILE A 81 -22.94 -20.15 25.92
C ILE A 81 -24.27 -19.72 26.55
N GLU A 82 -24.42 -19.92 27.86
CA GLU A 82 -25.45 -19.23 28.65
C GLU A 82 -24.87 -17.93 29.23
N VAL A 83 -25.49 -16.78 28.96
CA VAL A 83 -25.16 -15.51 29.63
C VAL A 83 -26.40 -15.01 30.36
N GLY A 84 -26.30 -14.91 31.70
CA GLY A 84 -27.42 -14.42 32.52
C GLY A 84 -28.57 -15.42 32.67
N GLY A 85 -28.35 -16.71 32.37
CA GLY A 85 -29.38 -17.75 32.39
C GLY A 85 -30.26 -17.75 31.14
N GLU A 86 -29.93 -16.93 30.14
CA GLU A 86 -30.47 -17.00 28.80
C GLU A 86 -29.46 -17.68 27.90
N ASP A 87 -29.95 -18.67 27.17
CA ASP A 87 -29.29 -19.28 26.04
C ASP A 87 -29.18 -18.23 24.92
N ILE A 88 -27.96 -17.97 24.46
CA ILE A 88 -27.68 -17.04 23.36
C ILE A 88 -27.30 -17.83 22.10
N TRP A 89 -28.14 -18.76 21.60
CA TRP A 89 -27.67 -19.63 20.50
C TRP A 89 -28.30 -19.49 19.13
N TRP A 90 -27.37 -19.79 18.21
CA TRP A 90 -27.51 -20.08 16.81
C TRP A 90 -27.83 -21.57 16.62
N ASP A 91 -28.61 -22.19 17.51
CA ASP A 91 -28.89 -23.64 17.56
C ASP A 91 -29.17 -24.27 16.20
N ASN A 92 -29.90 -23.54 15.37
CA ASN A 92 -30.31 -23.98 14.04
C ASN A 92 -29.15 -24.10 13.04
N TYR A 93 -27.97 -23.59 13.38
CA TYR A 93 -26.80 -23.50 12.51
C TYR A 93 -25.58 -24.24 13.09
N GLU A 94 -25.67 -24.77 14.32
CA GLU A 94 -24.56 -25.47 14.95
C GLU A 94 -24.14 -26.72 14.18
N GLY A 95 -22.84 -26.93 14.05
CA GLY A 95 -22.27 -28.04 13.28
C GLY A 95 -22.46 -27.89 11.77
N GLU A 96 -23.17 -26.86 11.28
CA GLU A 96 -23.27 -26.57 9.86
C GLU A 96 -21.98 -25.91 9.36
N GLN A 97 -21.55 -26.36 8.17
CA GLN A 97 -20.45 -25.72 7.47
C GLN A 97 -20.97 -24.50 6.71
N MET A 98 -20.39 -23.35 7.01
CA MET A 98 -20.69 -22.08 6.36
C MET A 98 -19.44 -21.55 5.68
N ASN A 99 -19.60 -20.85 4.56
CA ASN A 99 -18.51 -20.11 3.95
C ASN A 99 -18.59 -18.66 4.41
N VAL A 100 -17.52 -18.17 5.01
CA VAL A 100 -17.38 -16.76 5.42
C VAL A 100 -16.37 -16.12 4.49
N ASN A 101 -16.74 -14.96 3.94
CA ASN A 101 -15.80 -14.14 3.18
C ASN A 101 -15.06 -13.21 4.15
N LEU A 102 -13.80 -13.54 4.43
CA LEU A 102 -12.94 -12.74 5.31
C LEU A 102 -12.24 -11.66 4.50
N LYS A 103 -12.41 -10.41 4.90
CA LYS A 103 -11.79 -9.21 4.30
C LYS A 103 -10.94 -8.49 5.33
N ALA A 104 -9.93 -7.76 4.86
CA ALA A 104 -9.08 -6.97 5.74
C ALA A 104 -8.76 -5.61 5.11
N VAL A 105 -8.74 -4.56 5.93
CA VAL A 105 -8.24 -3.23 5.54
C VAL A 105 -7.41 -2.62 6.66
N TYR A 106 -6.52 -1.70 6.35
CA TYR A 106 -5.74 -1.02 7.38
C TYR A 106 -5.66 0.49 7.17
N THR A 107 -5.65 1.22 8.27
CA THR A 107 -5.19 2.61 8.33
C THR A 107 -3.75 2.66 8.81
N ASP A 108 -3.16 3.85 8.91
CA ASP A 108 -1.79 4.00 9.45
C ASP A 108 -1.63 3.50 10.90
N THR A 109 -2.73 3.29 11.62
CA THR A 109 -2.72 3.00 13.06
C THR A 109 -3.44 1.70 13.43
N HIS A 110 -4.28 1.15 12.55
CA HIS A 110 -5.15 0.02 12.88
C HIS A 110 -5.36 -0.91 11.68
N LEU A 111 -5.53 -2.20 11.96
CA LEU A 111 -6.02 -3.22 11.04
C LEU A 111 -7.48 -3.52 11.41
N TYR A 112 -8.33 -3.70 10.41
CA TYR A 112 -9.76 -3.99 10.52
C TYR A 112 -10.10 -5.23 9.71
#